data_AF-A0A525VHQ7-F1
#
_entry.id   AF-A0A525VHQ7-F1
#
_cell.length_a   1.000
_cell.length_b   1.000
_cell.length_c   1.000
_cell.angle_alpha   90.00
_cell.angle_beta   90.00
_cell.angle_gamma   90.00
#
_symmetry.space_group_name_H-M   'P 1'
#
loop_
_entity.id
_entity.type
_entity.pdbx_description
1 polymer ?
#
loop_
_entity_poly.entity_id
_entity_poly.type
_entity_poly.pdbx_seq_one_letter_code
_entity_poly.pdbx_strand_id
1 'polypeptide(L)'
;MKKRAYRVIGLSVLLMVVLAALGIGWGLQSQSFAEEATDLYFKTPGTPEGPPAPSPQETVYSRFGEMDSRLLVWFVTQLHTYFGGFVLALPIFCVLLEFLGLRSKNPELALRYDGLARDLAKVALLALSVTAVVGSCMLGIFLYFYPSFMKYMGGTFKTFMPVYAFVFLGESLLLITYYYSWNRLAAPASKWAHASIGLLSNLFGTALLLLANAWSAFMMAPAGVDAKGQFLGNGWHLLHSALWNPLNVHRFLANIMSGGAVVMAYACYRFFTSKSEKESAYFDWVGHIFLFVTVIALLPMPFAGYWLMRSVYSFSQSMGVTMMGGLLTWLFVVQAILIGVLFLGVNFYLWQSMARLRGGERYQPYYQVLLSVFMVALFVWLTPHTVFMSASEVKAMGGASHPVVGNYGVMSAKNGAVNIMILVTTMSFLYYRRANRTMVVPWVTKGNFLIGALFFLGSLNIIWLSVYGYYLPAKLRVGLSSPQAATTLTVLVVGIIINRMMLKGAVLHGPVQWGKISLRGMAGLFGLAAAFTWVMGLMGYIRSSGRLAWHVSELMADVSPWAFTPDFAFAAKMVTLNMMVFWGAVLVLFWMSQRDQSPAIGEELAEGNARVLAPPPSSSQEA
;
A
#
# COMPACT_ATOMS: atom_id res chain seq x y z
N MET A 1 -24.02 7.58 34.60
CA MET A 1 -23.46 7.56 33.22
C MET A 1 -22.28 6.60 33.00
N LYS A 2 -21.42 6.31 34.00
CA LYS A 2 -20.33 5.31 33.87
C LYS A 2 -20.81 3.88 33.52
N LYS A 3 -21.98 3.43 34.01
CA LYS A 3 -22.54 2.09 33.75
C LYS A 3 -22.90 1.78 32.28
N ARG A 4 -23.13 2.79 31.43
CA ARG A 4 -23.45 2.57 29.99
C ARG A 4 -22.20 2.34 29.14
N ALA A 5 -21.10 3.02 29.45
CA ALA A 5 -19.82 2.83 28.74
C ALA A 5 -19.23 1.43 28.99
N TYR A 6 -19.32 0.91 30.23
CA TYR A 6 -18.90 -0.45 30.55
C TYR A 6 -19.75 -1.53 29.85
N ARG A 7 -21.04 -1.28 29.59
CA ARG A 7 -21.89 -2.21 28.84
C ARG A 7 -21.50 -2.31 27.36
N VAL A 8 -21.09 -1.20 26.74
CA VAL A 8 -20.68 -1.20 25.32
C VAL A 8 -19.29 -1.81 25.16
N ILE A 9 -18.34 -1.48 26.04
CA ILE A 9 -17.02 -2.13 26.08
C ILE A 9 -17.18 -3.63 26.38
N GLY A 10 -18.08 -3.98 27.29
CA GLY A 10 -18.45 -5.36 27.58
C GLY A 10 -19.04 -6.09 26.38
N LEU A 11 -19.89 -5.43 25.58
CA LEU A 11 -20.43 -5.98 24.33
C LEU A 11 -19.36 -6.17 23.25
N SER A 12 -18.39 -5.26 23.12
CA SER A 12 -17.29 -5.40 22.17
C SER A 12 -16.30 -6.51 22.58
N VAL A 13 -16.03 -6.65 23.88
CA VAL A 13 -15.22 -7.75 24.42
C VAL A 13 -15.97 -9.07 24.32
N LEU A 14 -17.28 -9.10 24.61
CA LEU A 14 -18.12 -10.27 24.44
C LEU A 14 -18.20 -10.68 22.96
N LEU A 15 -18.27 -9.73 22.03
CA LEU A 15 -18.21 -10.00 20.59
C LEU A 15 -16.84 -10.57 20.21
N MET A 16 -15.73 -10.05 20.75
CA MET A 16 -14.40 -10.63 20.52
C MET A 16 -14.24 -12.02 21.14
N VAL A 17 -14.84 -12.28 22.29
CA VAL A 17 -14.85 -13.61 22.94
C VAL A 17 -15.75 -14.58 22.18
N VAL A 18 -16.88 -14.12 21.63
CA VAL A 18 -17.74 -14.92 20.74
C VAL A 18 -17.06 -15.16 19.40
N LEU A 19 -16.31 -14.20 18.86
CA LEU A 19 -15.49 -14.38 17.66
C LEU A 19 -14.31 -15.33 17.91
N ALA A 20 -13.71 -15.29 19.10
CA ALA A 20 -12.70 -16.26 19.52
C ALA A 20 -13.31 -17.65 19.77
N ALA A 21 -14.51 -17.73 20.34
CA ALA A 21 -15.22 -18.98 20.60
C ALA A 21 -15.79 -19.63 19.32
N LEU A 22 -16.21 -18.84 18.34
CA LEU A 22 -16.57 -19.32 17.00
C LEU A 22 -15.35 -19.73 16.17
N GLY A 23 -14.15 -19.28 16.55
CA GLY A 23 -12.87 -19.69 15.95
C GLY A 23 -12.23 -20.93 16.60
N ILE A 24 -12.74 -21.41 17.75
CA ILE A 24 -12.21 -22.58 18.48
C ILE A 24 -13.28 -23.67 18.44
N GLY A 25 -13.32 -24.40 17.33
CA GLY A 25 -14.25 -25.52 17.15
C GLY A 25 -13.78 -26.46 16.05
N TRP A 26 -12.49 -26.77 16.02
CA TRP A 26 -11.92 -27.68 15.02
C TRP A 26 -11.08 -28.73 15.74
N GLY A 27 -11.72 -29.86 16.01
CA GLY A 27 -11.12 -30.97 16.74
C GLY A 27 -12.14 -32.08 16.97
N LEU A 28 -12.69 -32.65 15.90
CA LEU A 28 -13.34 -33.96 15.94
C LEU A 28 -13.03 -34.66 14.62
N GLN A 29 -11.90 -35.36 14.62
CA GLN A 29 -11.50 -36.31 13.58
C GLN A 29 -12.53 -37.44 13.53
N SER A 30 -13.23 -37.60 12.41
CA SER A 30 -13.73 -38.90 11.99
C SER A 30 -12.62 -39.60 11.23
N GLN A 31 -11.98 -40.58 11.86
CA GLN A 31 -11.06 -41.50 11.17
C GLN A 31 -11.85 -42.29 10.13
N SER A 32 -11.64 -41.98 8.85
CA SER A 32 -11.90 -42.90 7.75
C SER A 32 -10.57 -43.48 7.28
N PHE A 33 -10.57 -44.76 6.95
CA PHE A 33 -9.43 -45.52 6.40
C PHE A 33 -9.11 -45.05 4.97
N ALA A 34 -8.70 -43.80 4.81
CA ALA A 34 -8.21 -43.25 3.55
C ALA A 34 -6.69 -43.39 3.47
N GLU A 35 -6.15 -43.71 2.28
CA GLU A 35 -4.72 -43.67 1.99
C GLU A 35 -4.12 -42.34 2.48
N GLU A 36 -3.06 -42.43 3.30
CA GLU A 36 -2.33 -41.24 3.74
C GLU A 36 -1.68 -40.56 2.53
N ALA A 37 -2.14 -39.35 2.22
CA ALA A 37 -1.53 -38.51 1.21
C ALA A 37 -0.61 -37.49 1.88
N THR A 38 0.45 -37.07 1.19
CA THR A 38 1.42 -36.10 1.72
C THR A 38 1.20 -34.72 1.11
N ASP A 39 1.18 -33.70 1.97
CA ASP A 39 1.08 -32.31 1.57
C ASP A 39 2.23 -31.87 0.67
N LEU A 40 1.92 -31.13 -0.40
CA LEU A 40 2.91 -30.65 -1.37
C LEU A 40 3.99 -29.74 -0.78
N TYR A 41 3.64 -28.86 0.16
CA TYR A 41 4.53 -27.83 0.68
C TYR A 41 5.09 -28.17 2.07
N PHE A 42 4.22 -28.46 3.04
CA PHE A 42 4.55 -28.78 4.42
C PHE A 42 5.11 -30.20 4.60
N LYS A 43 4.94 -31.08 3.61
CA LYS A 43 5.37 -32.49 3.66
C LYS A 43 4.79 -33.28 4.85
N THR A 44 3.61 -32.88 5.32
CA THR A 44 2.88 -33.55 6.39
C THR A 44 1.86 -34.52 5.82
N PRO A 45 1.65 -35.70 6.45
CA PRO A 45 0.59 -36.62 6.05
C PRO A 45 -0.80 -36.05 6.38
N GLY A 46 -1.81 -36.45 5.61
CA GLY A 46 -3.21 -36.09 5.84
C GLY A 46 -4.18 -36.93 5.03
N THR A 47 -5.45 -36.86 5.39
CA THR A 47 -6.54 -37.62 4.73
C THR A 47 -7.19 -36.76 3.65
N PRO A 48 -7.29 -37.23 2.39
CA PRO A 48 -7.98 -36.50 1.33
C PRO A 48 -9.48 -36.30 1.63
N GLU A 49 -9.91 -35.05 1.72
CA GLU A 49 -11.30 -34.62 1.95
C GLU A 49 -11.86 -33.77 0.79
N GLY A 50 -10.99 -33.18 -0.03
CA GLY A 50 -11.36 -32.27 -1.12
C GLY A 50 -11.43 -32.92 -2.50
N PRO A 51 -12.06 -32.22 -3.48
CA PRO A 51 -12.03 -32.67 -4.87
C PRO A 51 -10.59 -32.61 -5.43
N PRO A 52 -10.21 -33.51 -6.34
CA PRO A 52 -8.96 -33.38 -7.09
C PRO A 52 -9.02 -32.14 -8.00
N ALA A 53 -7.85 -31.59 -8.32
CA ALA A 53 -7.73 -30.56 -9.35
C ALA A 53 -8.20 -31.14 -10.70
N PRO A 54 -9.04 -30.42 -11.46
CA PRO A 54 -9.57 -30.93 -12.70
C PRO A 54 -8.45 -31.13 -13.72
N SER A 55 -8.47 -32.27 -14.41
CA SER A 55 -7.55 -32.53 -15.50
C SER A 55 -7.82 -31.59 -16.69
N PRO A 56 -6.84 -31.41 -17.60
CA PRO A 56 -7.05 -30.65 -18.85
C PRO A 56 -8.32 -31.03 -19.62
N GLN A 57 -8.67 -32.31 -19.64
CA GLN A 57 -9.82 -32.85 -20.37
C GLN A 57 -11.15 -32.56 -19.65
N GLU A 58 -11.13 -32.44 -18.32
CA GLU A 58 -12.30 -32.13 -17.49
C GLU A 58 -12.52 -30.62 -17.29
N THR A 59 -11.58 -29.80 -17.74
CA THR A 59 -11.63 -28.35 -17.56
C THR A 59 -12.53 -27.71 -18.61
N VAL A 60 -13.64 -27.12 -18.16
CA VAL A 60 -14.65 -26.49 -19.01
C VAL A 60 -14.52 -24.97 -18.94
N TYR A 61 -14.54 -24.34 -20.12
CA TYR A 61 -14.60 -22.89 -20.29
C TYR A 61 -15.84 -22.51 -21.10
N SER A 62 -16.74 -21.73 -20.51
CA SER A 62 -17.86 -21.17 -21.25
C SER A 62 -17.36 -20.07 -22.19
N ARG A 63 -18.04 -19.86 -23.32
CA ARG A 63 -17.69 -18.82 -24.28
C ARG A 63 -18.90 -17.95 -24.58
N PHE A 64 -18.64 -16.67 -24.83
CA PHE A 64 -19.65 -15.73 -25.31
C PHE A 64 -19.15 -15.13 -26.62
N GLY A 65 -19.66 -15.66 -27.74
CA GLY A 65 -19.17 -15.31 -29.09
C GLY A 65 -17.64 -15.50 -29.21
N GLU A 66 -16.98 -14.52 -29.83
CA GLU A 66 -15.53 -14.48 -30.02
C GLU A 66 -14.79 -13.69 -28.91
N MET A 67 -15.49 -13.28 -27.85
CA MET A 67 -14.90 -12.45 -26.80
C MET A 67 -13.83 -13.21 -26.00
N ASP A 68 -12.68 -12.57 -25.81
CA ASP A 68 -11.62 -13.08 -24.94
C ASP A 68 -12.01 -12.95 -23.47
N SER A 69 -12.35 -14.09 -22.86
CA SER A 69 -12.76 -14.15 -21.45
C SER A 69 -11.63 -13.78 -20.49
N ARG A 70 -10.37 -14.03 -20.84
CA ARG A 70 -9.20 -13.74 -19.98
C ARG A 70 -8.97 -12.24 -19.90
N LEU A 71 -9.12 -11.52 -21.01
CA LEU A 71 -9.00 -10.06 -21.03
C LEU A 71 -10.13 -9.39 -20.23
N LEU A 72 -11.36 -9.89 -20.34
CA LEU A 72 -12.48 -9.39 -19.57
C LEU A 72 -12.28 -9.61 -18.06
N VAL A 73 -11.86 -10.83 -17.67
CA VAL A 73 -11.50 -11.14 -16.28
C VAL A 73 -10.41 -10.20 -15.78
N TRP A 74 -9.35 -10.00 -16.57
CA TRP A 74 -8.27 -9.08 -16.19
C TRP A 74 -8.80 -7.66 -15.94
N PHE A 75 -9.60 -7.12 -16.84
CA PHE A 75 -10.21 -5.80 -16.68
C PHE A 75 -10.98 -5.69 -15.36
N VAL A 76 -11.93 -6.60 -15.12
CA VAL A 76 -12.82 -6.53 -13.96
C VAL A 76 -12.07 -6.80 -12.65
N THR A 77 -11.18 -7.80 -12.61
CA THR A 77 -10.40 -8.12 -11.40
C THR A 77 -9.40 -7.01 -11.06
N GLN A 78 -8.81 -6.33 -12.06
CA GLN A 78 -7.92 -5.21 -11.80
C GLN A 78 -8.68 -3.98 -11.27
N LEU A 79 -9.84 -3.65 -11.85
CA LEU A 79 -10.72 -2.61 -11.30
C LEU A 79 -11.14 -2.94 -9.86
N HIS A 80 -11.56 -4.18 -9.60
CA HIS A 80 -11.91 -4.63 -8.25
C HIS A 80 -10.73 -4.51 -7.28
N THR A 81 -9.51 -4.79 -7.74
CA THR A 81 -8.30 -4.66 -6.92
C THR A 81 -8.00 -3.21 -6.56
N TYR A 82 -8.15 -2.26 -7.50
CA TYR A 82 -7.96 -0.84 -7.22
C TYR A 82 -8.97 -0.31 -6.20
N PHE A 83 -10.24 -0.64 -6.39
CA PHE A 83 -11.31 -0.23 -5.48
C PHE A 83 -11.23 -0.94 -4.12
N GLY A 84 -10.89 -2.22 -4.09
CA GLY A 84 -10.67 -2.97 -2.85
C GLY A 84 -9.50 -2.40 -2.02
N GLY A 85 -8.39 -2.05 -2.67
CA GLY A 85 -7.27 -1.38 -1.98
C GLY A 85 -7.66 -0.01 -1.43
N PHE A 86 -8.49 0.74 -2.16
CA PHE A 86 -9.03 2.03 -1.72
C PHE A 86 -9.97 1.89 -0.52
N VAL A 87 -10.94 0.98 -0.57
CA VAL A 87 -11.92 0.75 0.51
C VAL A 87 -11.26 0.24 1.78
N LEU A 88 -10.26 -0.63 1.68
CA LEU A 88 -9.56 -1.14 2.87
C LEU A 88 -8.72 -0.07 3.58
N ALA A 89 -8.30 0.99 2.88
CA ALA A 89 -7.43 2.01 3.45
C ALA A 89 -8.19 3.16 4.15
N LEU A 90 -9.34 3.56 3.62
CA LEU A 90 -10.09 4.70 4.17
C LEU A 90 -10.50 4.52 5.64
N PRO A 91 -11.05 3.37 6.09
CA PRO A 91 -11.39 3.16 7.50
C PRO A 91 -10.16 3.24 8.42
N ILE A 92 -8.98 2.85 7.94
CA ILE A 92 -7.72 2.99 8.70
C ILE A 92 -7.46 4.47 8.93
N PHE A 93 -7.61 5.30 7.90
CA PHE A 93 -7.42 6.75 8.01
C PHE A 93 -8.44 7.40 8.92
N CYS A 94 -9.72 7.02 8.83
CA CYS A 94 -10.77 7.55 9.69
C CYS A 94 -10.45 7.31 11.17
N VAL A 95 -10.08 6.07 11.54
CA VAL A 95 -9.74 5.72 12.92
C VAL A 95 -8.49 6.45 13.39
N LEU A 96 -7.45 6.54 12.55
CA LEU A 96 -6.23 7.28 12.89
C LEU A 96 -6.51 8.76 13.13
N LEU A 97 -7.28 9.40 12.26
CA LEU A 97 -7.65 10.81 12.38
C LEU A 97 -8.56 11.05 13.58
N GLU A 98 -9.59 10.22 13.79
CA GLU A 98 -10.47 10.31 14.95
C GLU A 98 -9.70 10.15 16.26
N PHE A 99 -8.77 9.20 16.31
CA PHE A 99 -7.90 9.01 17.47
C PHE A 99 -6.96 10.19 17.72
N LEU A 100 -6.40 10.78 16.66
CA LEU A 100 -5.62 12.02 16.77
C LEU A 100 -6.48 13.19 17.25
N GLY A 101 -7.75 13.26 16.82
CA GLY A 101 -8.74 14.22 17.31
C GLY A 101 -9.02 14.04 18.81
N LEU A 102 -9.29 12.83 19.25
CA LEU A 102 -9.52 12.47 20.66
C LEU A 102 -8.34 12.76 21.58
N ARG A 103 -7.11 12.64 21.07
CA ARG A 103 -5.88 12.92 21.83
C ARG A 103 -5.39 14.37 21.71
N SER A 104 -5.95 15.15 20.81
CA SER A 104 -5.53 16.53 20.60
C SER A 104 -5.92 17.40 21.80
N LYS A 105 -4.95 18.17 22.32
CA LYS A 105 -5.21 19.19 23.35
C LYS A 105 -5.76 20.50 22.75
N ASN A 106 -5.61 20.70 21.45
CA ASN A 106 -6.12 21.88 20.75
C ASN A 106 -7.53 21.55 20.20
N PRO A 107 -8.60 22.25 20.65
CA PRO A 107 -9.97 22.01 20.20
C PRO A 107 -10.17 22.21 18.70
N GLU A 108 -9.52 23.22 18.10
CA GLU A 108 -9.65 23.51 16.67
C GLU A 108 -9.06 22.38 15.83
N LEU A 109 -7.88 21.87 16.23
CA LEU A 109 -7.23 20.77 15.54
C LEU A 109 -8.02 19.46 15.73
N ALA A 110 -8.62 19.25 16.90
CA ALA A 110 -9.48 18.10 17.17
C ALA A 110 -10.69 18.07 16.22
N LEU A 111 -11.37 19.21 16.08
CA LEU A 111 -12.52 19.37 15.18
C LEU A 111 -12.13 19.14 13.72
N ARG A 112 -10.97 19.65 13.28
CA ARG A 112 -10.47 19.42 11.92
C ARG A 112 -10.21 17.95 11.62
N TYR A 113 -9.59 17.22 12.55
CA TYR A 113 -9.37 15.78 12.38
C TYR A 113 -10.67 14.98 12.39
N ASP A 114 -11.61 15.32 13.27
CA ASP A 114 -12.91 14.66 13.31
C ASP A 114 -13.73 14.89 12.03
N GLY A 115 -13.77 16.14 11.54
CA GLY A 115 -14.44 16.50 10.28
C GLY A 115 -13.85 15.75 9.08
N LEU A 116 -12.52 15.75 8.95
CA LEU A 116 -11.84 15.02 7.88
C LEU A 116 -12.11 13.50 7.97
N ALA A 117 -12.09 12.93 9.18
CA ALA A 117 -12.40 11.51 9.38
C ALA A 117 -13.83 11.16 8.95
N ARG A 118 -14.80 12.03 9.25
CA ARG A 118 -16.19 11.87 8.84
C ARG A 118 -16.37 11.96 7.32
N ASP A 119 -15.71 12.93 6.67
CA ASP A 119 -15.75 13.09 5.23
C ASP A 119 -15.19 11.86 4.51
N LEU A 120 -14.06 11.32 5.02
CA LEU A 120 -13.47 10.10 4.50
C LEU A 120 -14.36 8.87 4.75
N ALA A 121 -15.05 8.79 5.88
CA ALA A 121 -16.01 7.71 6.16
C ALA A 121 -17.20 7.74 5.18
N LYS A 122 -17.69 8.93 4.81
CA LYS A 122 -18.72 9.08 3.76
C LYS A 122 -18.23 8.52 2.42
N VAL A 123 -17.01 8.90 2.02
CA VAL A 123 -16.39 8.40 0.78
C VAL A 123 -16.18 6.89 0.84
N ALA A 124 -15.79 6.36 2.00
CA ALA A 124 -15.60 4.92 2.21
C ALA A 124 -16.87 4.12 1.97
N LEU A 125 -18.04 4.61 2.43
CA LEU A 125 -19.32 3.95 2.15
C LEU A 125 -19.67 3.92 0.67
N LEU A 126 -19.49 5.04 -0.02
CA LEU A 126 -19.77 5.12 -1.46
C LEU A 126 -18.84 4.18 -2.25
N ALA A 127 -17.56 4.16 -1.88
CA ALA A 127 -16.56 3.29 -2.48
C ALA A 127 -16.82 1.80 -2.19
N LEU A 128 -17.30 1.45 -0.98
CA LEU A 128 -17.72 0.09 -0.64
C LEU A 128 -18.82 -0.40 -1.58
N SER A 129 -19.84 0.42 -1.84
CA SER A 129 -20.92 0.07 -2.78
C SER A 129 -20.41 -0.20 -4.19
N VAL A 130 -19.54 0.67 -4.73
CA VAL A 130 -18.93 0.44 -6.06
C VAL A 130 -18.10 -0.85 -6.06
N THR A 131 -17.29 -1.06 -5.01
CA THR A 131 -16.45 -2.25 -4.89
C THR A 131 -17.28 -3.53 -4.84
N ALA A 132 -18.42 -3.51 -4.16
CA ALA A 132 -19.36 -4.64 -4.08
C ALA A 132 -20.02 -4.93 -5.43
N VAL A 133 -20.37 -3.90 -6.22
CA VAL A 133 -20.90 -4.06 -7.58
C VAL A 133 -19.84 -4.68 -8.50
N VAL A 134 -18.62 -4.13 -8.52
CA VAL A 134 -17.53 -4.67 -9.35
C VAL A 134 -17.15 -6.09 -8.87
N GLY A 135 -17.16 -6.35 -7.56
CA GLY A 135 -16.90 -7.68 -6.99
C GLY A 135 -17.97 -8.71 -7.33
N SER A 136 -19.25 -8.32 -7.31
CA SER A 136 -20.37 -9.17 -7.75
C SER A 136 -20.27 -9.48 -9.24
N CYS A 137 -19.91 -8.48 -10.05
CA CYS A 137 -19.65 -8.68 -11.47
C CYS A 137 -18.47 -9.65 -11.70
N MET A 138 -17.37 -9.48 -10.96
CA MET A 138 -16.22 -10.38 -10.99
C MET A 138 -16.61 -11.83 -10.67
N LEU A 139 -17.38 -12.04 -9.60
CA LEU A 139 -17.88 -13.37 -9.22
C LEU A 139 -18.75 -13.98 -10.31
N GLY A 140 -19.69 -13.21 -10.88
CA GLY A 140 -20.54 -13.67 -11.98
C GLY A 140 -19.74 -14.10 -13.21
N ILE A 141 -18.71 -13.32 -13.56
CA ILE A 141 -17.78 -13.66 -14.66
C ILE A 141 -17.03 -14.95 -14.35
N PHE A 142 -16.52 -15.15 -13.13
CA PHE A 142 -15.84 -16.40 -12.77
C PHE A 142 -16.76 -17.61 -12.81
N LEU A 143 -17.98 -17.49 -12.28
CA LEU A 143 -18.96 -18.58 -12.29
C LEU A 143 -19.36 -18.96 -13.71
N TYR A 144 -19.48 -17.99 -14.61
CA TYR A 144 -19.87 -18.24 -16.00
C TYR A 144 -18.70 -18.74 -16.85
N PHE A 145 -17.59 -18.00 -16.93
CA PHE A 145 -16.49 -18.32 -17.86
C PHE A 145 -15.54 -19.40 -17.34
N TYR A 146 -15.40 -19.56 -16.02
CA TYR A 146 -14.45 -20.47 -15.37
C TYR A 146 -15.13 -21.44 -14.37
N PRO A 147 -16.17 -22.20 -14.79
CA PRO A 147 -16.98 -23.01 -13.88
C PRO A 147 -16.17 -24.14 -13.22
N SER A 148 -15.29 -24.84 -13.96
CA SER A 148 -14.45 -25.91 -13.38
C SER A 148 -13.48 -25.36 -12.33
N PHE A 149 -12.88 -24.19 -12.58
CA PHE A 149 -12.01 -23.51 -11.62
C PHE A 149 -12.78 -23.12 -10.36
N MET A 150 -13.96 -22.52 -10.50
CA MET A 150 -14.79 -22.15 -9.36
C MET A 150 -15.28 -23.36 -8.57
N LYS A 151 -15.60 -24.47 -9.23
CA LYS A 151 -15.96 -25.73 -8.56
C LYS A 151 -14.79 -26.27 -7.73
N TYR A 152 -13.58 -26.26 -8.28
CA TYR A 152 -12.38 -26.71 -7.59
C TYR A 152 -12.03 -25.80 -6.40
N MET A 153 -11.91 -24.49 -6.62
CA MET A 153 -11.59 -23.52 -5.57
C MET A 153 -12.67 -23.47 -4.48
N GLY A 154 -13.95 -23.48 -4.88
CA GLY A 154 -15.09 -23.50 -3.96
C GLY A 154 -15.18 -24.79 -3.15
N GLY A 155 -14.84 -25.94 -3.73
CA GLY A 155 -14.76 -27.22 -3.03
C GLY A 155 -13.59 -27.29 -2.05
N THR A 156 -12.41 -26.86 -2.47
CA THR A 156 -11.18 -26.87 -1.67
C THR A 156 -11.29 -25.94 -0.46
N PHE A 157 -11.87 -24.74 -0.63
CA PHE A 157 -12.04 -23.74 0.43
C PHE A 157 -13.44 -23.75 1.05
N LYS A 158 -14.24 -24.81 0.84
CA LYS A 158 -15.65 -24.88 1.24
C LYS A 158 -15.88 -24.45 2.70
N THR A 159 -15.05 -24.94 3.60
CA THR A 159 -15.18 -24.68 5.04
C THR A 159 -14.89 -23.23 5.43
N PHE A 160 -14.17 -22.48 4.59
CA PHE A 160 -13.83 -21.07 4.81
C PHE A 160 -14.84 -20.09 4.19
N MET A 161 -15.67 -20.54 3.25
CA MET A 161 -16.65 -19.66 2.58
C MET A 161 -17.63 -18.98 3.55
N PRO A 162 -18.20 -19.66 4.57
CA PRO A 162 -19.05 -19.01 5.55
C PRO A 162 -18.30 -17.95 6.38
N VAL A 163 -17.04 -18.22 6.74
CA VAL A 163 -16.19 -17.27 7.48
C VAL A 163 -15.92 -16.03 6.63
N TYR A 164 -15.57 -16.22 5.35
CA TYR A 164 -15.38 -15.12 4.42
C TYR A 164 -16.65 -14.26 4.28
N ALA A 165 -17.81 -14.89 4.09
CA ALA A 165 -19.09 -14.18 4.00
C ALA A 165 -19.43 -13.41 5.27
N PHE A 166 -19.20 -14.02 6.45
CA PHE A 166 -19.40 -13.36 7.74
C PHE A 166 -18.48 -12.15 7.91
N VAL A 167 -17.19 -12.28 7.57
CA VAL A 167 -16.23 -11.17 7.66
C VAL A 167 -16.59 -10.05 6.67
N PHE A 168 -17.00 -10.38 5.46
CA PHE A 168 -17.44 -9.40 4.46
C PHE A 168 -18.68 -8.63 4.92
N LEU A 169 -19.74 -9.33 5.35
CA LEU A 169 -20.97 -8.70 5.84
C LEU A 169 -20.72 -7.90 7.13
N GLY A 170 -19.87 -8.41 8.02
CA GLY A 170 -19.47 -7.74 9.25
C GLY A 170 -18.70 -6.45 8.98
N GLU A 171 -17.76 -6.46 8.05
CA GLU A 171 -17.03 -5.25 7.62
C GLU A 171 -17.99 -4.18 7.10
N SER A 172 -18.90 -4.56 6.20
CA SER A 172 -19.91 -3.68 5.64
C SER A 172 -20.84 -3.10 6.70
N LEU A 173 -21.38 -3.93 7.59
CA LEU A 173 -22.28 -3.51 8.67
C LEU A 173 -21.57 -2.58 9.66
N LEU A 174 -20.33 -2.90 10.03
CA LEU A 174 -19.53 -2.10 10.95
C LEU A 174 -19.18 -0.74 10.34
N LEU A 175 -18.84 -0.68 9.05
CA LEU A 175 -18.54 0.58 8.36
C LEU A 175 -19.79 1.48 8.26
N ILE A 176 -20.93 0.89 7.90
CA ILE A 176 -22.24 1.58 7.89
C ILE A 176 -22.56 2.11 9.29
N THR A 177 -22.44 1.27 10.31
CA THR A 177 -22.70 1.65 11.70
C THR A 177 -21.76 2.74 12.16
N TYR A 178 -20.48 2.66 11.82
CA TYR A 178 -19.46 3.67 12.12
C TYR A 178 -19.90 5.03 11.58
N TYR A 179 -20.19 5.13 10.29
CA TYR A 179 -20.62 6.40 9.70
C TYR A 179 -21.93 6.95 10.28
N TYR A 180 -23.00 6.14 10.35
CA TYR A 180 -24.32 6.63 10.78
C TYR A 180 -24.42 6.88 12.29
N SER A 181 -23.50 6.33 13.09
CA SER A 181 -23.45 6.58 14.54
C SER A 181 -22.65 7.84 14.91
N TRP A 182 -22.01 8.52 13.96
CA TRP A 182 -21.11 9.67 14.21
C TRP A 182 -21.72 10.75 15.11
N ASN A 183 -22.91 11.24 14.74
CA ASN A 183 -23.62 12.28 15.50
C ASN A 183 -24.19 11.74 16.82
N ARG A 184 -24.64 10.48 16.83
CA ARG A 184 -25.27 9.85 18.01
C ARG A 184 -24.27 9.57 19.13
N LEU A 185 -23.01 9.33 18.77
CA LEU A 185 -21.93 9.00 19.69
C LEU A 185 -20.93 10.17 19.85
N ALA A 186 -21.31 11.39 19.48
CA ALA A 186 -20.44 12.57 19.52
C ALA A 186 -20.01 13.00 20.94
N ALA A 187 -20.73 12.61 21.99
CA ALA A 187 -20.37 12.97 23.35
C ALA A 187 -19.00 12.38 23.76
N PRO A 188 -18.18 13.05 24.59
CA PRO A 188 -16.79 12.66 24.83
C PRO A 188 -16.58 11.21 25.28
N ALA A 189 -17.46 10.68 26.14
CA ALA A 189 -17.36 9.30 26.62
C ALA A 189 -17.84 8.26 25.58
N SER A 190 -18.84 8.61 24.77
CA SER A 190 -19.36 7.74 23.69
C SER A 190 -18.47 7.76 22.45
N LYS A 191 -17.65 8.81 22.27
CA LYS A 191 -16.75 8.93 21.12
C LYS A 191 -15.66 7.86 21.12
N TRP A 192 -15.23 7.40 22.30
CA TRP A 192 -14.38 6.22 22.42
C TRP A 192 -15.09 4.93 21.96
N ALA A 193 -16.39 4.79 22.23
CA ALA A 193 -17.17 3.65 21.73
C ALA A 193 -17.30 3.72 20.19
N HIS A 194 -17.51 4.91 19.64
CA HIS A 194 -17.50 5.14 18.20
C HIS A 194 -16.16 4.74 17.55
N ALA A 195 -15.04 5.20 18.12
CA ALA A 195 -13.70 4.83 17.66
C ALA A 195 -13.46 3.31 17.71
N SER A 196 -14.00 2.61 18.71
CA SER A 196 -13.93 1.14 18.79
C SER A 196 -14.70 0.44 17.66
N ILE A 197 -15.83 0.98 17.20
CA ILE A 197 -16.55 0.45 16.03
C ILE A 197 -15.67 0.57 14.78
N GLY A 198 -15.01 1.72 14.60
CA GLY A 198 -14.05 1.92 13.51
C GLY A 198 -12.86 0.95 13.60
N LEU A 199 -12.33 0.69 14.80
CA LEU A 199 -11.25 -0.28 15.00
C LEU A 199 -11.70 -1.71 14.65
N LEU A 200 -12.91 -2.10 15.04
CA LEU A 200 -13.48 -3.39 14.67
C LEU A 200 -13.71 -3.50 13.17
N SER A 201 -14.17 -2.44 12.50
CA SER A 201 -14.30 -2.40 11.04
C SER A 201 -12.94 -2.65 10.37
N ASN A 202 -11.86 -2.03 10.86
CA ASN A 202 -10.50 -2.27 10.38
C ASN A 202 -9.99 -3.70 10.63
N LEU A 203 -10.34 -4.30 11.77
CA LEU A 203 -10.01 -5.69 12.07
C LEU A 203 -10.68 -6.64 11.05
N PHE A 204 -11.97 -6.43 10.78
CA PHE A 204 -12.70 -7.20 9.78
C PHE A 204 -12.16 -6.97 8.37
N GLY A 205 -11.88 -5.72 7.97
CA GLY A 205 -11.25 -5.42 6.68
C GLY A 205 -9.87 -6.06 6.52
N THR A 206 -9.07 -6.07 7.59
CA THR A 206 -7.77 -6.76 7.58
C THR A 206 -7.94 -8.27 7.46
N ALA A 207 -8.88 -8.86 8.22
CA ALA A 207 -9.20 -10.29 8.09
C ALA A 207 -9.68 -10.64 6.68
N LEU A 208 -10.51 -9.79 6.06
CA LEU A 208 -10.95 -9.96 4.68
C LEU A 208 -9.78 -9.95 3.69
N LEU A 209 -8.82 -9.04 3.88
CA LEU A 209 -7.58 -9.00 3.10
C LEU A 209 -6.78 -10.31 3.24
N LEU A 210 -6.59 -10.79 4.48
CA LEU A 210 -5.83 -12.02 4.74
C LEU A 210 -6.50 -13.24 4.09
N LEU A 211 -7.82 -13.36 4.20
CA LEU A 211 -8.60 -14.44 3.58
C LEU A 211 -8.56 -14.38 2.06
N ALA A 212 -8.79 -13.21 1.46
CA ALA A 212 -8.72 -13.03 0.01
C ALA A 212 -7.31 -13.31 -0.53
N ASN A 213 -6.27 -12.97 0.24
CA ASN A 213 -4.89 -13.26 -0.11
C ASN A 213 -4.56 -14.75 -0.03
N ALA A 214 -5.28 -15.54 0.78
CA ALA A 214 -5.09 -16.99 0.82
C ALA A 214 -5.40 -17.62 -0.54
N TRP A 215 -6.49 -17.23 -1.22
CA TRP A 215 -6.78 -17.73 -2.57
C TRP A 215 -5.72 -17.34 -3.59
N SER A 216 -5.35 -16.06 -3.65
CA SER A 216 -4.32 -15.61 -4.60
C SER A 216 -2.95 -16.23 -4.32
N ALA A 217 -2.60 -16.44 -3.04
CA ALA A 217 -1.35 -17.07 -2.66
C ALA A 217 -1.37 -18.57 -2.96
N PHE A 218 -2.48 -19.27 -2.71
CA PHE A 218 -2.70 -20.67 -3.07
C PHE A 218 -2.59 -20.91 -4.58
N MET A 219 -3.18 -20.03 -5.41
CA MET A 219 -3.04 -20.12 -6.87
C MET A 219 -1.57 -20.09 -7.32
N MET A 220 -0.72 -19.33 -6.63
CA MET A 220 0.71 -19.22 -6.95
C MET A 220 1.57 -20.30 -6.30
N ALA A 221 1.27 -20.64 -5.05
CA ALA A 221 2.01 -21.60 -4.25
C ALA A 221 1.01 -22.46 -3.47
N PRO A 222 0.47 -23.53 -4.08
CA PRO A 222 -0.52 -24.37 -3.41
C PRO A 222 0.10 -25.06 -2.19
N ALA A 223 -0.70 -25.17 -1.13
CA ALA A 223 -0.38 -25.82 0.14
C ALA A 223 -1.67 -26.32 0.78
N GLY A 224 -1.60 -27.25 1.73
CA GLY A 224 -2.77 -27.91 2.32
C GLY A 224 -3.40 -28.98 1.42
N VAL A 225 -2.73 -29.35 0.32
CA VAL A 225 -3.22 -30.26 -0.71
C VAL A 225 -2.14 -31.26 -1.14
N ASP A 226 -2.58 -32.43 -1.62
CA ASP A 226 -1.69 -33.44 -2.19
C ASP A 226 -1.29 -33.15 -3.65
N ALA A 227 -0.52 -34.06 -4.26
CA ALA A 227 -0.08 -33.95 -5.65
C ALA A 227 -1.21 -33.97 -6.69
N LYS A 228 -2.42 -34.44 -6.32
CA LYS A 228 -3.62 -34.38 -7.16
C LYS A 228 -4.46 -33.13 -6.87
N GLY A 229 -4.02 -32.28 -5.94
CA GLY A 229 -4.73 -31.07 -5.52
C GLY A 229 -5.87 -31.31 -4.55
N GLN A 230 -5.96 -32.49 -3.93
CA GLN A 230 -7.00 -32.83 -2.95
C GLN A 230 -6.65 -32.22 -1.59
N PHE A 231 -7.62 -31.54 -0.97
CA PHE A 231 -7.47 -30.97 0.37
C PHE A 231 -7.28 -32.05 1.44
N LEU A 232 -6.34 -31.84 2.37
CA LEU A 232 -5.91 -32.83 3.37
C LEU A 232 -6.48 -32.61 4.78
N GLY A 233 -7.57 -31.85 4.92
CA GLY A 233 -8.23 -31.60 6.20
C GLY A 233 -7.61 -30.48 7.07
N ASN A 234 -6.33 -30.13 6.86
CA ASN A 234 -5.67 -29.07 7.61
C ASN A 234 -5.93 -27.67 7.00
N GLY A 235 -6.98 -27.01 7.49
CA GLY A 235 -7.35 -25.68 7.04
C GLY A 235 -6.28 -24.60 7.26
N TRP A 236 -5.43 -24.73 8.27
CA TRP A 236 -4.33 -23.79 8.50
C TRP A 236 -3.29 -23.87 7.39
N HIS A 237 -2.91 -25.09 6.99
CA HIS A 237 -1.97 -25.32 5.88
C HIS A 237 -2.53 -24.79 4.55
N LEU A 238 -3.83 -24.93 4.33
CA LEU A 238 -4.50 -24.41 3.14
C LEU A 238 -4.43 -22.88 3.04
N LEU A 239 -4.62 -22.17 4.15
CA LEU A 239 -4.53 -20.71 4.19
C LEU A 239 -3.07 -20.22 4.16
N HIS A 240 -2.16 -20.88 4.89
CA HIS A 240 -0.78 -20.43 5.14
C HIS A 240 0.22 -21.00 4.12
N SER A 241 -0.01 -20.72 2.84
CA SER A 241 0.98 -21.04 1.81
C SER A 241 2.30 -20.26 1.96
N ALA A 242 3.34 -20.69 1.25
CA ALA A 242 4.66 -20.06 1.24
C ALA A 242 4.64 -18.54 0.98
N LEU A 243 3.64 -18.07 0.22
CA LEU A 243 3.51 -16.68 -0.21
C LEU A 243 2.50 -15.88 0.62
N TRP A 244 1.73 -16.50 1.52
CA TRP A 244 0.61 -15.85 2.19
C TRP A 244 1.05 -14.67 3.06
N ASN A 245 1.93 -14.91 4.04
CA ASN A 245 2.46 -13.86 4.91
C ASN A 245 3.15 -12.70 4.17
N PRO A 246 4.12 -12.95 3.26
CA PRO A 246 4.76 -11.85 2.55
C PRO A 246 3.78 -11.09 1.64
N LEU A 247 2.82 -11.79 1.01
CA LEU A 247 1.79 -11.15 0.19
C LEU A 247 0.87 -10.27 1.04
N ASN A 248 0.49 -10.73 2.23
CA ASN A 248 -0.31 -9.97 3.18
C ASN A 248 0.37 -8.67 3.58
N VAL A 249 1.64 -8.71 3.99
CA VAL A 249 2.39 -7.51 4.37
C VAL A 249 2.54 -6.56 3.19
N HIS A 250 2.90 -7.07 2.01
CA HIS A 250 3.03 -6.24 0.81
C HIS A 250 1.70 -5.57 0.42
N ARG A 251 0.59 -6.33 0.39
CA ARG A 251 -0.72 -5.80 0.02
C ARG A 251 -1.29 -4.85 1.07
N PHE A 252 -1.06 -5.10 2.36
CA PHE A 252 -1.49 -4.18 3.42
C PHE A 252 -0.86 -2.79 3.26
N LEU A 253 0.46 -2.74 3.06
CA LEU A 253 1.18 -1.49 2.79
C LEU A 253 0.74 -0.84 1.46
N ALA A 254 0.57 -1.65 0.41
CA ALA A 254 0.09 -1.15 -0.87
C ALA A 254 -1.33 -0.56 -0.79
N ASN A 255 -2.23 -1.15 0.00
CA ASN A 255 -3.58 -0.62 0.19
C ASN A 255 -3.53 0.76 0.87
N ILE A 256 -2.73 0.91 1.93
CA ILE A 256 -2.53 2.22 2.59
C ILE A 256 -2.04 3.26 1.58
N MET A 257 -1.07 2.91 0.75
CA MET A 257 -0.60 3.82 -0.30
C MET A 257 -1.67 4.12 -1.35
N SER A 258 -2.50 3.15 -1.73
CA SER A 258 -3.61 3.32 -2.68
C SER A 258 -4.64 4.31 -2.16
N GLY A 259 -5.07 4.14 -0.91
CA GLY A 259 -5.97 5.09 -0.27
C GLY A 259 -5.37 6.48 -0.18
N GLY A 260 -4.10 6.57 0.22
CA GLY A 260 -3.38 7.84 0.29
C GLY A 260 -3.29 8.53 -1.07
N ALA A 261 -2.98 7.79 -2.13
CA ALA A 261 -2.93 8.28 -3.51
C ALA A 261 -4.26 8.89 -3.96
N VAL A 262 -5.38 8.21 -3.70
CA VAL A 262 -6.71 8.70 -4.08
C VAL A 262 -7.07 9.98 -3.33
N VAL A 263 -6.81 10.05 -2.02
CA VAL A 263 -7.07 11.27 -1.23
C VAL A 263 -6.13 12.42 -1.62
N MET A 264 -4.86 12.13 -1.92
CA MET A 264 -3.92 13.13 -2.44
C MET A 264 -4.39 13.71 -3.78
N ALA A 265 -4.82 12.86 -4.72
CA ALA A 265 -5.35 13.32 -6.00
C ALA A 265 -6.62 14.16 -5.83
N TYR A 266 -7.52 13.76 -4.92
CA TYR A 266 -8.69 14.57 -4.57
C TYR A 266 -8.32 15.93 -4.03
N ALA A 267 -7.36 15.98 -3.10
CA ALA A 267 -6.87 17.23 -2.54
C ALA A 267 -6.25 18.13 -3.63
N CYS A 268 -5.49 17.56 -4.57
CA CYS A 268 -4.95 18.33 -5.70
C CYS A 268 -6.05 18.87 -6.61
N TYR A 269 -7.02 18.03 -6.97
CA TYR A 269 -8.16 18.45 -7.79
C TYR A 269 -8.90 19.62 -7.13
N ARG A 270 -9.26 19.47 -5.85
CA ARG A 270 -9.95 20.52 -5.11
C ARG A 270 -9.13 21.78 -4.92
N PHE A 271 -7.81 21.66 -4.72
CA PHE A 271 -6.90 22.80 -4.67
C PHE A 271 -6.87 23.60 -5.98
N PHE A 272 -6.97 22.93 -7.14
CA PHE A 272 -7.00 23.61 -8.43
C PHE A 272 -8.36 24.20 -8.78
N THR A 273 -9.45 23.62 -8.28
CA THR A 273 -10.82 24.08 -8.56
C THR A 273 -11.39 25.03 -7.50
N SER A 274 -10.71 25.19 -6.36
CA SER A 274 -11.17 26.02 -5.25
C SER A 274 -11.20 27.50 -5.64
N LYS A 275 -12.25 28.19 -5.19
CA LYS A 275 -12.46 29.62 -5.49
C LYS A 275 -12.04 30.54 -4.34
N SER A 276 -11.80 29.97 -3.15
CA SER A 276 -11.41 30.72 -1.96
C SER A 276 -10.02 30.31 -1.47
N GLU A 277 -9.26 31.26 -0.92
CA GLU A 277 -7.94 30.95 -0.35
C GLU A 277 -8.04 29.97 0.83
N LYS A 278 -9.13 30.06 1.62
CA LYS A 278 -9.38 29.17 2.77
C LYS A 278 -9.57 27.72 2.33
N GLU A 279 -10.30 27.49 1.24
CA GLU A 279 -10.50 26.17 0.68
C GLU A 279 -9.20 25.60 0.10
N SER A 280 -8.45 26.40 -0.67
CA SER A 280 -7.12 26.00 -1.16
C SER A 280 -6.17 25.65 -0.02
N ALA A 281 -6.18 26.44 1.07
CA ALA A 281 -5.39 26.16 2.25
C ALA A 281 -5.76 24.84 2.92
N TYR A 282 -7.06 24.53 3.01
CA TYR A 282 -7.53 23.26 3.55
C TYR A 282 -7.03 22.06 2.70
N PHE A 283 -7.18 22.12 1.38
CA PHE A 283 -6.76 21.00 0.53
C PHE A 283 -5.24 20.87 0.40
N ASP A 284 -4.47 21.94 0.53
CA ASP A 284 -3.01 21.87 0.70
C ASP A 284 -2.62 21.10 1.97
N TRP A 285 -3.31 21.40 3.08
CA TRP A 285 -3.13 20.66 4.32
C TRP A 285 -3.51 19.18 4.19
N VAL A 286 -4.66 18.86 3.58
CA VAL A 286 -5.08 17.47 3.34
C VAL A 286 -4.03 16.73 2.50
N GLY A 287 -3.58 17.33 1.40
CA GLY A 287 -2.54 16.75 0.54
C GLY A 287 -1.24 16.47 1.29
N HIS A 288 -0.81 17.37 2.18
CA HIS A 288 0.37 17.16 3.01
C HIS A 288 0.22 15.99 4.00
N ILE A 289 -0.93 15.90 4.68
CA ILE A 289 -1.20 14.82 5.64
C ILE A 289 -1.18 13.46 4.93
N PHE A 290 -1.86 13.35 3.78
CA PHE A 290 -1.93 12.09 3.05
C PHE A 290 -0.64 11.71 2.32
N LEU A 291 0.19 12.69 1.93
CA LEU A 291 1.55 12.39 1.52
C LEU A 291 2.32 11.74 2.67
N PHE A 292 2.23 12.27 3.88
CA PHE A 292 2.96 11.71 5.02
C PHE A 292 2.50 10.28 5.35
N VAL A 293 1.19 10.03 5.34
CA VAL A 293 0.64 8.66 5.51
C VAL A 293 1.14 7.73 4.41
N THR A 294 1.15 8.18 3.15
CA THR A 294 1.65 7.40 2.02
C THR A 294 3.15 7.10 2.15
N VAL A 295 3.96 8.07 2.58
CA VAL A 295 5.41 7.89 2.78
C VAL A 295 5.69 6.86 3.88
N ILE A 296 4.93 6.88 4.98
CA ILE A 296 5.06 5.86 6.05
C ILE A 296 4.86 4.45 5.50
N ALA A 297 3.92 4.25 4.58
CA ALA A 297 3.69 2.95 3.94
C ALA A 297 4.69 2.65 2.80
N LEU A 298 5.16 3.67 2.08
CA LEU A 298 6.14 3.54 1.00
C LEU A 298 7.51 3.10 1.49
N LEU A 299 7.98 3.64 2.62
CA LEU A 299 9.31 3.35 3.16
C LEU A 299 9.56 1.84 3.40
N PRO A 300 8.64 1.06 3.99
CA PRO A 300 8.80 -0.37 4.17
C PRO A 300 8.50 -1.21 2.91
N MET A 301 7.86 -0.65 1.88
CA MET A 301 7.42 -1.41 0.69
C MET A 301 8.53 -2.14 -0.07
N PRO A 302 9.73 -1.56 -0.30
CA PRO A 302 10.83 -2.28 -0.93
C PRO A 302 11.21 -3.56 -0.17
N PHE A 303 11.17 -3.53 1.17
CA PHE A 303 11.47 -4.71 1.99
C PHE A 303 10.36 -5.75 1.92
N ALA A 304 9.09 -5.33 1.97
CA ALA A 304 7.95 -6.23 1.81
C ALA A 304 7.96 -6.91 0.42
N GLY A 305 8.24 -6.16 -0.64
CA GLY A 305 8.40 -6.69 -2.00
C GLY A 305 9.58 -7.66 -2.13
N TYR A 306 10.72 -7.32 -1.53
CA TYR A 306 11.88 -8.22 -1.49
C TYR A 306 11.56 -9.52 -0.73
N TRP A 307 10.88 -9.44 0.41
CA TRP A 307 10.48 -10.62 1.18
C TRP A 307 9.57 -11.52 0.34
N LEU A 308 8.57 -10.95 -0.34
CA LEU A 308 7.72 -11.68 -1.26
C LEU A 308 8.52 -12.37 -2.37
N MET A 309 9.44 -11.66 -3.03
CA MET A 309 10.21 -12.29 -4.09
C MET A 309 11.16 -13.36 -3.59
N ARG A 310 11.77 -13.19 -2.42
CA ARG A 310 12.56 -14.25 -1.78
C ARG A 310 11.73 -15.50 -1.53
N SER A 311 10.50 -15.35 -1.06
CA SER A 311 9.57 -16.47 -0.85
C SER A 311 9.17 -17.16 -2.15
N VAL A 312 9.00 -16.41 -3.25
CA VAL A 312 8.77 -16.99 -4.59
C VAL A 312 9.97 -17.83 -5.02
N TYR A 313 11.21 -17.32 -4.91
CA TYR A 313 12.41 -18.08 -5.28
C TYR A 313 12.64 -19.32 -4.41
N SER A 314 12.28 -19.28 -3.13
CA SER A 314 12.38 -20.46 -2.26
C SER A 314 11.32 -21.51 -2.56
N PHE A 315 10.16 -21.10 -3.04
CA PHE A 315 9.09 -22.01 -3.44
C PHE A 315 9.36 -22.62 -4.82
N SER A 316 9.59 -21.78 -5.83
CA SER A 316 9.86 -22.19 -7.20
C SER A 316 10.89 -21.27 -7.86
N GLN A 317 12.04 -21.84 -8.20
CA GLN A 317 13.08 -21.12 -8.94
C GLN A 317 12.63 -20.75 -10.35
N SER A 318 11.85 -21.61 -11.03
CA SER A 318 11.33 -21.33 -12.37
C SER A 318 10.37 -20.13 -12.37
N MET A 319 9.48 -20.04 -11.38
CA MET A 319 8.61 -18.88 -11.21
C MET A 319 9.42 -17.60 -10.92
N GLY A 320 10.39 -17.67 -10.00
CA GLY A 320 11.25 -16.54 -9.67
C GLY A 320 12.04 -16.02 -10.87
N VAL A 321 12.64 -16.92 -11.65
CA VAL A 321 13.38 -16.60 -12.89
C VAL A 321 12.43 -16.01 -13.93
N THR A 322 11.25 -16.61 -14.15
CA THR A 322 10.25 -16.09 -15.10
C THR A 322 9.87 -14.64 -14.82
N MET A 323 9.68 -14.31 -13.54
CA MET A 323 9.32 -12.97 -13.09
C MET A 323 10.46 -11.96 -13.26
N MET A 324 11.67 -12.26 -12.77
CA MET A 324 12.74 -11.26 -12.63
C MET A 324 13.90 -11.38 -13.61
N GLY A 325 14.09 -12.53 -14.25
CA GLY A 325 15.21 -12.80 -15.18
C GLY A 325 14.79 -13.31 -16.56
N GLY A 326 13.50 -13.64 -16.75
CA GLY A 326 12.94 -14.18 -17.98
C GLY A 326 11.97 -13.22 -18.66
N LEU A 327 10.83 -13.76 -19.12
CA LEU A 327 9.83 -13.07 -19.95
C LEU A 327 9.37 -11.72 -19.37
N LEU A 328 9.25 -11.60 -18.04
CA LEU A 328 8.66 -10.43 -17.38
C LEU A 328 9.70 -9.42 -16.88
N THR A 329 11.00 -9.62 -17.16
CA THR A 329 12.10 -8.79 -16.64
C THR A 329 11.94 -7.30 -16.96
N TRP A 330 11.51 -6.98 -18.19
CA TRP A 330 11.32 -5.58 -18.60
C TRP A 330 10.15 -4.90 -17.89
N LEU A 331 9.11 -5.65 -17.50
CA LEU A 331 8.04 -5.13 -16.65
C LEU A 331 8.57 -4.79 -15.25
N PHE A 332 9.51 -5.57 -14.71
CA PHE A 332 10.23 -5.23 -13.47
C PHE A 332 11.12 -4.00 -13.62
N VAL A 333 11.72 -3.76 -14.79
CA VAL A 333 12.47 -2.52 -15.06
C VAL A 333 11.53 -1.31 -15.05
N VAL A 334 10.37 -1.43 -15.68
CA VAL A 334 9.37 -0.35 -15.65
C VAL A 334 8.82 -0.12 -14.25
N GLN A 335 8.59 -1.18 -13.47
CA GLN A 335 8.28 -1.07 -12.05
C GLN A 335 9.37 -0.29 -11.31
N ALA A 336 10.64 -0.59 -11.57
CA ALA A 336 11.77 0.10 -10.97
C ALA A 336 11.76 1.61 -11.31
N ILE A 337 11.49 1.96 -12.57
CA ILE A 337 11.31 3.37 -13.01
C ILE A 337 10.23 4.05 -12.19
N LEU A 338 9.06 3.43 -12.07
CA LEU A 338 7.94 4.03 -11.38
C LEU A 338 8.19 4.19 -9.88
N ILE A 339 8.84 3.21 -9.23
CA ILE A 339 9.27 3.36 -7.83
C ILE A 339 10.23 4.56 -7.68
N GLY A 340 11.16 4.72 -8.63
CA GLY A 340 12.03 5.89 -8.70
C GLY A 340 11.24 7.20 -8.81
N VAL A 341 10.23 7.25 -9.68
CA VAL A 341 9.31 8.39 -9.82
C VAL A 341 8.52 8.64 -8.53
N LEU A 342 8.11 7.61 -7.80
CA LEU A 342 7.42 7.76 -6.52
C LEU A 342 8.31 8.47 -5.48
N PHE A 343 9.54 7.98 -5.28
CA PHE A 343 10.48 8.62 -4.36
C PHE A 343 10.89 10.02 -4.82
N LEU A 344 11.10 10.22 -6.13
CA LEU A 344 11.40 11.54 -6.67
C LEU A 344 10.24 12.51 -6.47
N GLY A 345 9.00 12.09 -6.71
CA GLY A 345 7.79 12.89 -6.51
C GLY A 345 7.59 13.29 -5.04
N VAL A 346 7.83 12.37 -4.11
CA VAL A 346 7.83 12.68 -2.67
C VAL A 346 8.87 13.75 -2.32
N ASN A 347 10.11 13.57 -2.77
CA ASN A 347 11.18 14.53 -2.51
C ASN A 347 10.90 15.89 -3.16
N PHE A 348 10.45 15.88 -4.41
CA PHE A 348 10.08 17.07 -5.16
C PHE A 348 8.98 17.85 -4.43
N TYR A 349 7.92 17.17 -3.96
CA TYR A 349 6.90 17.81 -3.15
C TYR A 349 7.48 18.40 -1.86
N LEU A 350 8.33 17.66 -1.13
CA LEU A 350 8.96 18.17 0.10
C LEU A 350 9.78 19.43 -0.17
N TRP A 351 10.53 19.49 -1.28
CA TRP A 351 11.31 20.67 -1.64
C TRP A 351 10.42 21.85 -2.05
N GLN A 352 9.38 21.61 -2.85
CA GLN A 352 8.40 22.65 -3.22
C GLN A 352 7.61 23.16 -2.02
N SER A 353 7.35 22.28 -1.05
CA SER A 353 6.63 22.62 0.17
C SER A 353 7.39 23.59 1.09
N MET A 354 8.66 23.85 0.83
CA MET A 354 9.44 24.85 1.57
C MET A 354 8.99 26.28 1.29
N ALA A 355 8.39 26.52 0.12
CA ALA A 355 7.88 27.84 -0.24
C ALA A 355 6.81 28.35 0.74
N ARG A 356 6.10 27.44 1.43
CA ARG A 356 5.09 27.78 2.45
C ARG A 356 5.65 27.94 3.87
N LEU A 357 6.98 27.81 4.03
CA LEU A 357 7.69 27.84 5.32
C LEU A 357 8.67 29.03 5.37
N ARG A 358 8.43 29.97 6.29
CA ARG A 358 9.37 31.08 6.54
C ARG A 358 10.71 30.55 7.03
N GLY A 359 11.80 30.90 6.33
CA GLY A 359 13.16 30.42 6.62
C GLY A 359 13.56 29.12 5.91
N GLY A 360 12.73 28.60 5.00
CA GLY A 360 13.05 27.42 4.18
C GLY A 360 14.16 27.62 3.15
N GLU A 361 14.40 28.87 2.72
CA GLU A 361 15.45 29.26 1.77
C GLU A 361 16.85 28.80 2.19
N ARG A 362 17.11 28.74 3.50
CA ARG A 362 18.36 28.24 4.10
C ARG A 362 18.77 26.85 3.61
N TYR A 363 17.79 26.02 3.24
CA TYR A 363 18.02 24.64 2.85
C TYR A 363 18.03 24.42 1.32
N GLN A 364 17.76 25.47 0.53
CA GLN A 364 17.64 25.38 -0.93
C GLN A 364 18.89 24.87 -1.66
N PRO A 365 20.12 25.27 -1.29
CA PRO A 365 21.34 24.76 -1.93
C PRO A 365 21.52 23.25 -1.74
N TYR A 366 21.14 22.72 -0.58
CA TYR A 366 21.30 21.30 -0.27
C TYR A 366 20.39 20.40 -1.11
N TYR A 367 19.29 20.92 -1.66
CA TYR A 367 18.40 20.14 -2.52
C TYR A 367 19.05 19.73 -3.83
N GLN A 368 19.96 20.56 -4.37
CA GLN A 368 20.71 20.21 -5.57
C GLN A 368 21.62 19.01 -5.29
N VAL A 369 22.32 19.02 -4.15
CA VAL A 369 23.16 17.89 -3.72
C VAL A 369 22.33 16.63 -3.49
N LEU A 370 21.21 16.74 -2.77
CA LEU A 370 20.30 15.61 -2.54
C LEU A 370 19.74 15.05 -3.84
N LEU A 371 19.36 15.91 -4.78
CA LEU A 371 18.91 15.50 -6.11
C LEU A 371 20.02 14.81 -6.90
N SER A 372 21.24 15.32 -6.90
CA SER A 372 22.37 14.67 -7.58
C SER A 372 22.62 13.27 -7.03
N VAL A 373 22.69 13.10 -5.71
CA VAL A 373 22.86 11.79 -5.06
C VAL A 373 21.68 10.87 -5.39
N PHE A 374 20.45 11.41 -5.37
CA PHE A 374 19.25 10.67 -5.74
C PHE A 374 19.31 10.19 -7.19
N MET A 375 19.71 11.04 -8.13
CA MET A 375 19.80 10.70 -9.55
C MET A 375 20.84 9.61 -9.80
N VAL A 376 22.01 9.68 -9.14
CA VAL A 376 23.02 8.61 -9.22
C VAL A 376 22.45 7.28 -8.71
N ALA A 377 21.79 7.29 -7.55
CA ALA A 377 21.14 6.10 -7.01
C ALA A 377 20.03 5.58 -7.94
N LEU A 378 19.24 6.49 -8.52
CA LEU A 378 18.19 6.15 -9.47
C LEU A 378 18.79 5.50 -10.72
N PHE A 379 19.84 6.06 -11.33
CA PHE A 379 20.47 5.44 -12.50
C PHE A 379 20.98 4.03 -12.22
N VAL A 380 21.57 3.79 -11.05
CA VAL A 380 21.95 2.43 -10.61
C VAL A 380 20.72 1.53 -10.49
N TRP A 381 19.63 2.02 -9.88
CA TRP A 381 18.37 1.29 -9.71
C TRP A 381 17.71 0.91 -11.05
N LEU A 382 17.78 1.81 -12.04
CA LEU A 382 17.18 1.65 -13.37
C LEU A 382 17.94 0.68 -14.27
N THR A 383 19.21 0.42 -13.97
CA THR A 383 20.06 -0.37 -14.86
C THR A 383 19.58 -1.83 -14.90
N PRO A 384 19.24 -2.38 -16.08
CA PRO A 384 18.77 -3.76 -16.20
C PRO A 384 19.93 -4.76 -16.15
N HIS A 385 19.64 -6.01 -15.79
CA HIS A 385 20.63 -7.08 -15.78
C HIS A 385 20.97 -7.58 -17.20
N THR A 386 19.99 -7.51 -18.10
CA THR A 386 20.11 -7.84 -19.52
C THR A 386 19.64 -6.63 -20.33
N VAL A 387 20.42 -6.24 -21.35
CA VAL A 387 20.09 -5.17 -22.28
C VAL A 387 19.40 -5.78 -23.50
N PHE A 388 18.50 -5.05 -24.17
CA PHE A 388 17.97 -5.50 -25.46
C PHE A 388 19.11 -5.55 -26.48
N MET A 389 19.41 -6.75 -26.95
CA MET A 389 20.55 -7.02 -27.82
C MET A 389 20.16 -8.05 -28.88
N SER A 390 20.69 -7.88 -30.08
CA SER A 390 20.63 -8.85 -31.17
C SER A 390 21.47 -10.09 -30.87
N ALA A 391 21.20 -11.19 -31.56
CA ALA A 391 21.95 -12.44 -31.39
C ALA A 391 23.46 -12.28 -31.69
N SER A 392 23.83 -11.39 -32.63
CA SER A 392 25.22 -11.06 -32.94
C SER A 392 25.90 -10.30 -31.80
N GLU A 393 25.20 -9.36 -31.15
CA GLU A 393 25.72 -8.62 -29.99
C GLU A 393 25.92 -9.53 -28.78
N VAL A 394 24.97 -10.44 -28.50
CA VAL A 394 25.10 -11.45 -27.43
C VAL A 394 26.33 -12.34 -27.66
N LYS A 395 26.55 -12.77 -28.91
CA LYS A 395 27.72 -13.57 -29.28
C LYS A 395 29.02 -12.76 -29.13
N ALA A 396 29.02 -11.49 -29.55
CA ALA A 396 30.19 -10.61 -29.45
C ALA A 396 30.59 -10.30 -28.00
N MET A 397 29.62 -10.22 -27.08
CA MET A 397 29.88 -10.00 -25.66
C MET A 397 30.27 -11.25 -24.88
N GLY A 398 30.18 -12.44 -25.49
CA GLY A 398 30.53 -13.70 -24.83
C GLY A 398 29.53 -14.16 -23.76
N GLY A 399 28.30 -13.63 -23.75
CA GLY A 399 27.28 -13.99 -22.76
C GLY A 399 25.99 -13.17 -22.84
N ALA A 400 24.97 -13.60 -22.10
CA ALA A 400 23.65 -12.97 -22.07
C ALA A 400 23.59 -11.65 -21.29
N SER A 401 24.63 -11.31 -20.52
CA SER A 401 24.72 -10.08 -19.74
C SER A 401 26.04 -9.35 -19.98
N HIS A 402 25.98 -8.03 -20.03
CA HIS A 402 27.16 -7.19 -20.24
C HIS A 402 28.05 -7.20 -18.96
N PRO A 403 29.39 -7.38 -19.06
CA PRO A 403 30.26 -7.56 -17.89
C PRO A 403 30.21 -6.42 -16.85
N VAL A 404 30.07 -5.18 -17.31
CA VAL A 404 29.96 -3.99 -16.44
C VAL A 404 28.50 -3.67 -16.08
N VAL A 405 27.64 -3.40 -17.06
CA VAL A 405 26.23 -3.00 -16.86
C VAL A 405 25.43 -4.08 -16.12
N GLY A 406 25.69 -5.36 -16.40
CA GLY A 406 25.04 -6.50 -15.76
C GLY A 406 25.21 -6.50 -14.24
N ASN A 407 26.34 -6.00 -13.71
CA ASN A 407 26.58 -5.91 -12.26
C ASN A 407 25.63 -4.94 -11.57
N TYR A 408 25.27 -3.83 -12.21
CA TYR A 408 24.28 -2.89 -11.66
C TYR A 408 22.85 -3.43 -11.72
N GLY A 409 22.58 -4.37 -12.63
CA GLY A 409 21.30 -5.06 -12.70
C GLY A 409 21.06 -6.12 -11.62
N VAL A 410 22.07 -6.49 -10.83
CA VAL A 410 21.93 -7.51 -9.78
C VAL A 410 21.26 -6.97 -8.53
N MET A 411 20.61 -7.86 -7.78
CA MET A 411 19.85 -7.48 -6.57
C MET A 411 20.67 -6.68 -5.54
N SER A 412 21.97 -6.93 -5.43
CA SER A 412 22.83 -6.21 -4.47
C SER A 412 22.99 -4.72 -4.81
N ALA A 413 23.16 -4.39 -6.09
CA ALA A 413 23.21 -3.00 -6.56
C ALA A 413 21.87 -2.30 -6.38
N LYS A 414 20.78 -2.95 -6.79
CA LYS A 414 19.42 -2.43 -6.65
C LYS A 414 19.07 -2.14 -5.19
N ASN A 415 19.32 -3.10 -4.29
CA ASN A 415 19.07 -2.90 -2.87
C ASN A 415 19.88 -1.72 -2.30
N GLY A 416 21.14 -1.56 -2.69
CA GLY A 416 21.94 -0.40 -2.28
C GLY A 416 21.31 0.92 -2.75
N ALA A 417 20.98 1.00 -4.03
CA ALA A 417 20.38 2.17 -4.64
C ALA A 417 19.07 2.61 -3.96
N VAL A 418 18.13 1.70 -3.70
CA VAL A 418 16.87 2.06 -3.02
C VAL A 418 17.09 2.49 -1.57
N ASN A 419 18.02 1.86 -0.85
CA ASN A 419 18.35 2.26 0.51
C ASN A 419 18.96 3.67 0.53
N ILE A 420 19.83 4.01 -0.42
CA ILE A 420 20.34 5.39 -0.56
C ILE A 420 19.22 6.37 -0.92
N MET A 421 18.30 6.04 -1.82
CA MET A 421 17.13 6.88 -2.12
C MET A 421 16.24 7.12 -0.88
N ILE A 422 16.08 6.11 -0.01
CA ILE A 422 15.39 6.25 1.28
C ILE A 422 16.14 7.18 2.23
N LEU A 423 17.47 7.08 2.30
CA LEU A 423 18.29 8.01 3.11
C LEU A 423 18.15 9.44 2.60
N VAL A 424 18.22 9.67 1.29
CA VAL A 424 17.98 11.00 0.70
C VAL A 424 16.60 11.54 1.10
N THR A 425 15.56 10.71 0.96
CA THR A 425 14.19 11.07 1.34
C THR A 425 14.07 11.42 2.83
N THR A 426 14.75 10.65 3.69
CA THR A 426 14.81 10.91 5.13
C THR A 426 15.49 12.24 5.40
N MET A 427 16.62 12.54 4.73
CA MET A 427 17.32 13.81 4.89
C MET A 427 16.48 15.00 4.42
N SER A 428 15.82 14.90 3.26
CA SER A 428 14.85 15.90 2.78
C SER A 428 13.77 16.19 3.83
N PHE A 429 13.26 15.14 4.49
CA PHE A 429 12.28 15.28 5.57
C PHE A 429 12.86 15.95 6.84
N LEU A 430 14.11 15.65 7.21
CA LEU A 430 14.77 16.33 8.33
C LEU A 430 14.91 17.83 8.06
N TYR A 431 15.34 18.21 6.85
CA TYR A 431 15.41 19.62 6.43
C TYR A 431 14.03 20.28 6.44
N TYR A 432 13.00 19.62 5.93
CA TYR A 432 11.62 20.13 5.99
C TYR A 432 11.17 20.44 7.42
N ARG A 433 11.44 19.54 8.37
CA ARG A 433 11.08 19.75 9.78
C ARG A 433 11.84 20.89 10.45
N ARG A 434 13.01 21.26 9.92
CA ARG A 434 13.86 22.35 10.41
C ARG A 434 13.62 23.67 9.70
N ALA A 435 13.01 23.68 8.52
CA ALA A 435 12.90 24.86 7.67
C ALA A 435 12.29 26.08 8.38
N ASN A 436 11.18 25.91 9.11
CA ASN A 436 10.52 26.99 9.85
C ASN A 436 10.95 27.13 11.32
N ARG A 437 12.02 26.45 11.72
CA ARG A 437 12.49 26.40 13.11
C ARG A 437 13.97 26.77 13.20
N THR A 438 14.35 27.42 14.29
CA THR A 438 15.76 27.54 14.70
C THR A 438 15.95 26.77 15.99
N MET A 439 16.91 25.83 15.98
CA MET A 439 17.24 25.01 17.14
C MET A 439 18.03 25.86 18.15
N VAL A 440 17.63 25.80 19.42
CA VAL A 440 18.23 26.59 20.51
C VAL A 440 18.93 25.73 21.57
N VAL A 441 18.92 24.41 21.41
CA VAL A 441 19.54 23.51 22.39
C VAL A 441 21.07 23.68 22.38
N PRO A 442 21.76 23.57 23.53
CA PRO A 442 23.20 23.86 23.63
C PRO A 442 24.09 22.88 22.82
N TRP A 443 23.54 21.73 22.45
CA TRP A 443 24.27 20.66 21.75
C TRP A 443 23.96 20.60 20.25
N VAL A 444 23.45 21.67 19.62
CA VAL A 444 23.10 21.68 18.18
C VAL A 444 24.27 21.22 17.30
N THR A 445 25.49 21.72 17.55
CA THR A 445 26.69 21.36 16.77
C THR A 445 26.99 19.87 16.87
N LYS A 446 27.00 19.33 18.10
CA LYS A 446 27.20 17.89 18.34
C LYS A 446 26.09 17.06 17.70
N GLY A 447 24.83 17.49 17.80
CA GLY A 447 23.69 16.79 17.20
C GLY A 447 23.72 16.77 15.68
N ASN A 448 24.11 17.87 15.04
CA ASN A 448 24.32 17.93 13.59
C ASN A 448 25.47 17.03 13.14
N PHE A 449 26.59 17.01 13.89
CA PHE A 449 27.69 16.09 13.63
C PHE A 449 27.24 14.64 13.76
N LEU A 450 26.50 14.29 14.81
CA LEU A 450 25.97 12.93 15.00
C LEU A 450 25.04 12.50 13.86
N ILE A 451 24.13 13.37 13.41
CA ILE A 451 23.28 13.08 12.25
C ILE A 451 24.12 12.93 10.98
N GLY A 452 25.07 13.83 10.74
CA GLY A 452 25.98 13.74 9.59
C GLY A 452 26.77 12.43 9.58
N ALA A 453 27.38 12.07 10.71
CA ALA A 453 28.12 10.82 10.88
C ALA A 453 27.21 9.59 10.70
N LEU A 454 25.99 9.61 11.24
CA LEU A 454 25.02 8.52 11.11
C LEU A 454 24.66 8.28 9.63
N PHE A 455 24.37 9.33 8.88
CA PHE A 455 24.06 9.22 7.44
C PHE A 455 25.28 8.81 6.62
N PHE A 456 26.46 9.35 6.93
CA PHE A 456 27.69 9.02 6.23
C PHE A 456 28.10 7.57 6.44
N LEU A 457 28.22 7.12 7.69
CA LEU A 457 28.58 5.75 8.04
C LEU A 457 27.52 4.75 7.55
N GLY A 458 26.24 5.10 7.68
CA GLY A 458 25.16 4.28 7.14
C GLY A 458 25.24 4.13 5.63
N SER A 459 25.49 5.22 4.90
CA SER A 459 25.64 5.18 3.44
C SER A 459 26.87 4.36 3.03
N LEU A 460 28.01 4.54 3.71
CA LEU A 460 29.21 3.74 3.48
C LEU A 460 28.95 2.25 3.70
N ASN A 461 28.27 1.88 4.78
CA ASN A 461 27.93 0.48 5.04
C ASN A 461 27.00 -0.11 3.96
N ILE A 462 25.98 0.64 3.53
CA ILE A 462 25.07 0.21 2.46
C ILE A 462 25.83 0.00 1.15
N ILE A 463 26.65 0.97 0.74
CA ILE A 463 27.46 0.91 -0.48
C ILE A 463 28.46 -0.25 -0.40
N TRP A 464 29.14 -0.43 0.73
CA TRP A 464 30.06 -1.52 0.98
C TRP A 464 29.37 -2.88 0.83
N LEU A 465 28.22 -3.09 1.49
CA LEU A 465 27.45 -4.33 1.35
C LEU A 465 26.99 -4.57 -0.09
N SER A 466 26.67 -3.52 -0.84
CA SER A 466 26.30 -3.64 -2.26
C SER A 466 27.46 -4.05 -3.15
N VAL A 467 28.66 -3.51 -2.92
CA VAL A 467 29.87 -3.90 -3.65
C VAL A 467 30.31 -5.31 -3.26
N TYR A 468 30.28 -5.63 -1.96
CA TYR A 468 30.59 -6.95 -1.44
C TYR A 468 29.70 -8.04 -2.05
N GLY A 469 28.42 -7.73 -2.27
CA GLY A 469 27.49 -8.67 -2.87
C GLY A 469 27.85 -9.08 -4.30
N TYR A 470 28.65 -8.31 -5.05
CA TYR A 470 29.13 -8.71 -6.37
C TYR A 470 29.99 -9.97 -6.33
N TYR A 471 30.75 -10.17 -5.25
CA TYR A 471 31.63 -11.31 -5.07
C TYR A 471 30.94 -12.55 -4.48
N LEU A 472 29.66 -12.43 -4.09
CA LEU A 472 28.90 -13.53 -3.51
C LEU A 472 28.06 -14.30 -4.55
N PRO A 473 27.88 -15.62 -4.38
CA PRO A 473 26.88 -16.40 -5.11
C PRO A 473 25.47 -15.84 -4.95
N ALA A 474 24.64 -15.94 -6.00
CA ALA A 474 23.30 -15.33 -6.05
C ALA A 474 22.41 -15.71 -4.85
N LYS A 475 22.45 -16.98 -4.40
CA LYS A 475 21.67 -17.46 -3.24
C LYS A 475 22.01 -16.73 -1.94
N LEU A 476 23.29 -16.39 -1.73
CA LEU A 476 23.77 -15.68 -0.53
C LEU A 476 23.62 -14.16 -0.68
N ARG A 477 23.87 -13.64 -1.89
CA ARG A 477 23.74 -12.22 -2.23
C ARG A 477 22.36 -11.67 -1.88
N VAL A 478 21.31 -12.45 -2.12
CA VAL A 478 19.93 -12.10 -1.78
C VAL A 478 19.84 -11.74 -0.29
N GLY A 479 20.47 -12.50 0.62
CA GLY A 479 20.43 -12.27 2.07
C GLY A 479 21.05 -10.95 2.55
N LEU A 480 21.87 -10.27 1.74
CA LEU A 480 22.46 -8.97 2.10
C LEU A 480 21.44 -7.81 2.15
N SER A 481 20.21 -8.01 1.66
CA SER A 481 19.17 -6.98 1.77
C SER A 481 18.79 -6.68 3.22
N SER A 482 18.77 -7.70 4.09
CA SER A 482 18.38 -7.56 5.50
C SER A 482 19.32 -6.64 6.30
N PRO A 483 20.66 -6.80 6.26
CA PRO A 483 21.57 -5.87 6.94
C PRO A 483 21.56 -4.45 6.33
N GLN A 484 21.37 -4.32 5.01
CA GLN A 484 21.19 -3.00 4.38
C GLN A 484 19.91 -2.32 4.88
N ALA A 485 18.80 -3.07 4.94
CA ALA A 485 17.52 -2.60 5.48
C ALA A 485 17.64 -2.16 6.94
N ALA A 486 18.29 -2.98 7.77
CA ALA A 486 18.53 -2.67 9.18
C ALA A 486 19.31 -1.37 9.32
N THR A 487 20.39 -1.19 8.54
CA THR A 487 21.18 0.05 8.51
C THR A 487 20.31 1.25 8.16
N THR A 488 19.53 1.17 7.08
CA THR A 488 18.64 2.26 6.65
C THR A 488 17.61 2.61 7.69
N LEU A 489 16.96 1.60 8.29
CA LEU A 489 15.98 1.80 9.36
C LEU A 489 16.62 2.42 10.60
N THR A 490 17.82 1.99 10.99
CA THR A 490 18.57 2.60 12.09
C THR A 490 18.87 4.05 11.82
N VAL A 491 19.41 4.40 10.64
CA VAL A 491 19.69 5.79 10.26
C VAL A 491 18.42 6.62 10.27
N LEU A 492 17.34 6.09 9.72
CA LEU A 492 16.03 6.75 9.65
C LEU A 492 15.47 7.02 11.05
N VAL A 493 15.33 5.99 11.87
CA VAL A 493 14.70 6.08 13.19
C VAL A 493 15.54 6.92 14.14
N VAL A 494 16.84 6.62 14.24
CA VAL A 494 17.76 7.35 15.13
C VAL A 494 17.90 8.80 14.66
N GLY A 495 18.04 9.05 13.36
CA GLY A 495 18.11 10.40 12.80
C GLY A 495 16.86 11.23 13.10
N ILE A 496 15.66 10.66 12.96
CA ILE A 496 14.40 11.32 13.30
C ILE A 496 14.29 11.58 14.81
N ILE A 497 14.73 10.65 15.66
CA ILE A 497 14.71 10.80 17.12
C ILE A 497 15.66 11.92 17.56
N ILE A 498 16.92 11.89 17.11
CA ILE A 498 17.91 12.94 17.42
C ILE A 498 17.37 14.28 16.94
N ASN A 499 16.88 14.38 15.70
CA ASN A 499 16.30 15.61 15.18
C ASN A 499 15.10 16.10 16.02
N ARG A 500 14.22 15.20 16.46
CA ARG A 500 13.10 15.56 17.35
C ARG A 500 13.59 16.09 18.69
N MET A 501 14.65 15.53 19.25
CA MET A 501 15.26 16.01 20.50
C MET A 501 15.91 17.39 20.32
N MET A 502 16.57 17.63 19.17
CA MET A 502 17.18 18.93 18.84
C MET A 502 16.16 20.04 18.63
N LEU A 503 14.95 19.70 18.17
CA LEU A 503 13.86 20.65 17.95
C LEU A 503 13.07 21.00 19.22
N LYS A 504 13.44 20.46 20.40
CA LYS A 504 12.81 20.83 21.67
C LYS A 504 13.07 22.30 21.98
N GLY A 505 12.01 23.07 22.21
CA GLY A 505 12.11 24.50 22.52
C GLY A 505 12.54 25.38 21.34
N ALA A 506 12.55 24.85 20.10
CA ALA A 506 12.98 25.61 18.93
C ALA A 506 12.12 26.85 18.68
N VAL A 507 12.77 27.95 18.29
CA VAL A 507 12.09 29.20 17.92
C VAL A 507 11.41 29.01 16.56
N LEU A 508 10.12 29.34 16.48
CA LEU A 508 9.30 29.25 15.28
C LEU A 508 9.34 30.60 14.53
N HIS A 509 9.73 30.59 13.26
CA HIS A 509 9.78 31.79 12.40
C HIS A 509 8.41 32.22 11.85
N GLY A 510 7.36 31.45 12.16
CA GLY A 510 5.99 31.73 11.78
C GLY A 510 5.16 30.46 11.56
N PRO A 511 3.83 30.60 11.46
CA PRO A 511 2.95 29.49 11.11
C PRO A 511 3.18 29.03 9.67
N VAL A 512 2.78 27.80 9.38
CA VAL A 512 2.79 27.25 8.01
C VAL A 512 1.74 27.97 7.17
N GLN A 513 2.12 28.51 6.02
CA GLN A 513 1.23 29.27 5.14
C GLN A 513 0.49 28.34 4.17
N TRP A 514 -0.48 27.58 4.68
CA TRP A 514 -1.30 26.68 3.87
C TRP A 514 -1.96 27.43 2.70
N GLY A 515 -1.95 26.83 1.51
CA GLY A 515 -2.50 27.42 0.29
C GLY A 515 -1.46 28.14 -0.56
N LYS A 516 -0.27 28.43 -0.01
CA LYS A 516 0.83 29.11 -0.73
C LYS A 516 1.89 28.16 -1.29
N ILE A 517 1.58 26.85 -1.38
CA ILE A 517 2.44 25.89 -2.09
C ILE A 517 2.45 26.20 -3.60
N SER A 518 3.56 25.89 -4.27
CA SER A 518 3.66 26.05 -5.72
C SER A 518 2.71 25.10 -6.47
N LEU A 519 2.16 25.58 -7.60
CA LEU A 519 1.34 24.76 -8.51
C LEU A 519 2.08 23.50 -8.97
N ARG A 520 3.41 23.61 -9.16
CA ARG A 520 4.28 22.49 -9.52
C ARG A 520 4.28 21.41 -8.43
N GLY A 521 4.32 21.80 -7.15
CA GLY A 521 4.23 20.87 -6.03
C GLY A 521 2.94 20.05 -6.04
N MET A 522 1.79 20.71 -6.29
CA MET A 522 0.50 20.03 -6.41
C MET A 522 0.38 19.15 -7.65
N ALA A 523 0.90 19.59 -8.80
CA ALA A 523 0.95 18.77 -10.00
C ALA A 523 1.81 17.52 -9.80
N GLY A 524 2.95 17.65 -9.10
CA GLY A 524 3.80 16.52 -8.72
C GLY A 524 3.08 15.55 -7.77
N LEU A 525 2.29 16.05 -6.84
CA LEU A 525 1.47 15.25 -5.92
C LEU A 525 0.36 14.48 -6.66
N PHE A 526 -0.28 15.11 -7.65
CA PHE A 526 -1.25 14.44 -8.51
C PHE A 526 -0.60 13.35 -9.38
N GLY A 527 0.56 13.65 -9.98
CA GLY A 527 1.35 12.68 -10.74
C GLY A 527 1.80 11.48 -9.90
N LEU A 528 2.10 11.68 -8.62
CA LEU A 528 2.42 10.62 -7.67
C LEU A 528 1.27 9.62 -7.52
N ALA A 529 0.02 10.12 -7.46
CA ALA A 529 -1.15 9.27 -7.36
C ALA A 529 -1.35 8.40 -8.61
N ALA A 530 -1.19 9.00 -9.80
CA ALA A 530 -1.27 8.27 -11.07
C ALA A 530 -0.17 7.20 -11.19
N ALA A 531 1.08 7.56 -10.86
CA ALA A 531 2.20 6.61 -10.88
C ALA A 531 1.96 5.43 -9.94
N PHE A 532 1.38 5.67 -8.76
CA PHE A 532 1.06 4.61 -7.81
C PHE A 532 0.00 3.64 -8.36
N THR A 533 -1.11 4.15 -8.90
CA THR A 533 -2.16 3.31 -9.49
C THR A 533 -1.59 2.43 -10.61
N TRP A 534 -0.73 2.99 -11.45
CA TRP A 534 -0.10 2.23 -12.54
C TRP A 534 0.81 1.11 -12.02
N VAL A 535 1.64 1.38 -11.01
CA VAL A 535 2.47 0.35 -10.34
C VAL A 535 1.60 -0.77 -9.78
N MET A 536 0.49 -0.43 -9.13
CA MET A 536 -0.41 -1.42 -8.54
C MET A 536 -0.98 -2.37 -9.62
N GLY A 537 -1.40 -1.83 -10.76
CA GLY A 537 -1.90 -2.62 -11.88
C GLY A 537 -0.82 -3.51 -12.52
N LEU A 538 0.35 -2.94 -12.78
CA LEU A 538 1.51 -3.66 -13.31
C LEU A 538 1.90 -4.83 -12.41
N MET A 539 1.97 -4.62 -11.09
CA MET A 539 2.34 -5.66 -10.14
C MET A 539 1.28 -6.74 -9.99
N GLY A 540 0.00 -6.39 -10.13
CA GLY A 540 -1.08 -7.38 -10.23
C GLY A 540 -0.89 -8.30 -11.43
N TYR A 541 -0.59 -7.72 -12.59
CA TYR A 541 -0.31 -8.46 -13.82
C TYR A 541 0.93 -9.36 -13.70
N ILE A 542 2.06 -8.83 -13.23
CA ILE A 542 3.32 -9.59 -13.05
C ILE A 542 3.10 -10.84 -12.19
N ARG A 543 2.38 -10.71 -11.07
CA ARG A 543 2.09 -11.86 -10.19
C ARG A 543 1.16 -12.88 -10.85
N SER A 544 0.18 -12.41 -11.63
CA SER A 544 -0.71 -13.31 -12.36
C SER A 544 0.04 -14.08 -13.45
N SER A 545 0.80 -13.38 -14.28
CA SER A 545 1.59 -13.94 -15.37
C SER A 545 2.78 -14.78 -14.90
N GLY A 546 3.22 -14.64 -13.64
CA GLY A 546 4.22 -15.52 -13.03
C GLY A 546 3.81 -16.99 -13.02
N ARG A 547 2.50 -17.28 -13.10
CA ARG A 547 1.96 -18.65 -13.24
C ARG A 547 1.90 -19.15 -14.69
N LEU A 548 2.22 -18.32 -15.69
CA LEU A 548 2.19 -18.68 -17.10
C LEU A 548 0.84 -19.30 -17.53
N ALA A 549 0.85 -20.56 -17.95
CA ALA A 549 -0.31 -21.32 -18.41
C ALA A 549 -0.97 -22.14 -17.28
N TRP A 550 -0.99 -21.61 -16.05
CA TRP A 550 -1.61 -22.27 -14.89
C TRP A 550 -2.61 -21.35 -14.19
N HIS A 551 -3.81 -21.89 -13.90
CA HIS A 551 -4.76 -21.27 -12.98
C HIS A 551 -4.30 -21.43 -11.53
N VAL A 552 -3.88 -22.64 -11.18
CA VAL A 552 -3.20 -23.00 -9.93
C VAL A 552 -1.89 -23.68 -10.29
N SER A 553 -0.78 -23.12 -9.82
CA SER A 553 0.57 -23.55 -10.23
C SER A 553 0.78 -25.03 -9.97
N GLU A 554 1.22 -25.76 -10.99
CA GLU A 554 1.52 -27.21 -10.95
C GLU A 554 0.32 -28.13 -10.64
N LEU A 555 -0.90 -27.60 -10.47
CA LEU A 555 -2.11 -28.37 -10.16
C LEU A 555 -3.20 -28.25 -11.22
N MET A 556 -3.50 -27.04 -11.69
CA MET A 556 -4.60 -26.79 -12.64
C MET A 556 -4.09 -25.97 -13.82
N ALA A 557 -3.83 -26.65 -14.94
CA ALA A 557 -3.38 -26.04 -16.18
C ALA A 557 -4.47 -25.18 -16.82
N ASP A 558 -4.07 -24.05 -17.39
CA ASP A 558 -4.91 -23.21 -18.23
C ASP A 558 -4.88 -23.74 -19.66
N VAL A 559 -5.88 -24.54 -20.01
CA VAL A 559 -6.10 -25.06 -21.37
C VAL A 559 -7.15 -24.28 -22.15
N SER A 560 -7.45 -23.06 -21.72
CA SER A 560 -8.35 -22.20 -22.48
C SER A 560 -7.70 -21.78 -23.81
N PRO A 561 -8.50 -21.44 -24.84
CA PRO A 561 -7.97 -20.89 -26.10
C PRO A 561 -7.20 -19.58 -25.91
N TRP A 562 -7.41 -18.92 -24.77
CA TRP A 562 -6.81 -17.64 -24.40
C TRP A 562 -5.66 -17.81 -23.40
N ALA A 563 -5.11 -19.01 -23.26
CA ALA A 563 -3.96 -19.30 -22.39
C ALA A 563 -2.65 -18.71 -22.96
N PHE A 564 -2.56 -17.38 -23.01
CA PHE A 564 -1.37 -16.66 -23.42
C PHE A 564 -0.89 -15.71 -22.31
N THR A 565 0.40 -15.37 -22.39
CA THR A 565 0.99 -14.31 -21.58
C THR A 565 1.13 -13.08 -22.45
N PRO A 566 0.35 -12.00 -22.21
CA PRO A 566 0.45 -10.78 -23.00
C PRO A 566 1.87 -10.21 -23.04
N ASP A 567 2.25 -9.59 -24.15
CA ASP A 567 3.53 -8.90 -24.21
C ASP A 567 3.52 -7.61 -23.38
N PHE A 568 4.69 -6.97 -23.30
CA PHE A 568 4.87 -5.73 -22.55
C PHE A 568 3.93 -4.61 -23.01
N ALA A 569 3.81 -4.41 -24.34
CA ALA A 569 3.07 -3.30 -24.90
C ALA A 569 1.56 -3.46 -24.68
N PHE A 570 1.06 -4.68 -24.85
CA PHE A 570 -0.32 -5.04 -24.56
C PHE A 570 -0.62 -4.84 -23.08
N ALA A 571 0.26 -5.32 -22.19
CA ALA A 571 0.04 -5.18 -20.76
C ALA A 571 0.04 -3.72 -20.29
N ALA A 572 0.94 -2.90 -20.82
CA ALA A 572 0.97 -1.47 -20.55
C ALA A 572 -0.33 -0.77 -20.98
N LYS A 573 -0.87 -1.11 -22.16
CA LYS A 573 -2.15 -0.56 -22.65
C LYS A 573 -3.30 -0.97 -21.74
N MET A 574 -3.38 -2.23 -21.36
CA MET A 574 -4.46 -2.75 -20.50
C MET A 574 -4.42 -2.14 -19.09
N VAL A 575 -3.23 -2.02 -18.50
CA VAL A 575 -3.06 -1.36 -17.19
C VAL A 575 -3.46 0.11 -17.27
N THR A 576 -3.10 0.80 -18.35
CA THR A 576 -3.46 2.20 -18.59
C THR A 576 -4.98 2.37 -18.76
N LEU A 577 -5.62 1.49 -19.53
CA LEU A 577 -7.08 1.48 -19.68
C LEU A 577 -7.78 1.33 -18.33
N ASN A 578 -7.38 0.33 -17.53
CA ASN A 578 -7.93 0.10 -16.20
C ASN A 578 -7.70 1.31 -15.28
N MET A 579 -6.52 1.93 -15.33
CA MET A 579 -6.21 3.13 -14.56
C MET A 579 -7.12 4.29 -14.96
N MET A 580 -7.34 4.54 -16.25
CA MET A 580 -8.23 5.60 -16.74
C MET A 580 -9.67 5.37 -16.27
N VAL A 581 -10.18 4.14 -16.38
CA VAL A 581 -11.54 3.79 -15.93
C VAL A 581 -11.66 3.94 -14.42
N PHE A 582 -10.66 3.50 -13.65
CA PHE A 582 -10.64 3.68 -12.19
C PHE A 582 -10.68 5.17 -11.81
N TRP A 583 -9.80 6.00 -12.37
CA TRP A 583 -9.79 7.43 -12.07
C TRP A 583 -11.04 8.14 -12.56
N GLY A 584 -11.59 7.77 -13.72
CA GLY A 584 -12.88 8.28 -14.19
C GLY A 584 -13.99 7.99 -13.19
N ALA A 585 -14.08 6.75 -12.70
CA ALA A 585 -15.05 6.37 -11.68
C ALA A 585 -14.81 7.10 -10.35
N VAL A 586 -13.57 7.22 -9.88
CA VAL A 586 -13.20 7.97 -8.67
C VAL A 586 -13.60 9.45 -8.77
N LEU A 587 -13.37 10.10 -9.91
CA LEU A 587 -13.78 11.48 -10.14
C LEU A 587 -15.30 11.64 -10.13
N VAL A 588 -16.04 10.69 -10.72
CA VAL A 588 -17.51 10.65 -10.64
C VAL A 588 -17.97 10.49 -9.19
N LEU A 589 -17.34 9.61 -8.41
CA LEU A 589 -17.65 9.44 -6.98
C LEU A 589 -17.42 10.73 -6.18
N PHE A 590 -16.33 11.44 -6.46
CA PHE A 590 -16.05 12.73 -5.84
C PHE A 590 -17.05 13.79 -6.22
N TRP A 591 -17.51 13.80 -7.47
CA TRP A 591 -18.54 14.71 -7.95
C TRP A 591 -19.90 14.41 -7.31
N MET A 592 -20.28 13.14 -7.17
CA MET A 592 -21.51 12.74 -6.46
C MET A 592 -21.48 13.13 -4.99
N SER A 593 -20.36 12.89 -4.30
CA SER A 593 -20.21 13.21 -2.87
C SER A 593 -20.34 14.71 -2.57
N GLN A 594 -20.00 15.57 -3.55
CA GLN A 594 -20.12 17.04 -3.44
C GLN A 594 -21.56 17.53 -3.45
N ARG A 595 -22.47 16.89 -4.21
CA ARG A 595 -23.87 17.31 -4.28
C ARG A 595 -24.61 17.15 -2.95
N ASP A 596 -24.14 16.23 -2.11
CA ASP A 596 -24.69 15.93 -0.79
C ASP A 596 -23.95 16.66 0.35
N GLN A 597 -23.18 17.73 0.08
CA GLN A 597 -22.56 18.53 1.13
C GLN A 597 -23.52 19.63 1.60
N SER A 598 -24.16 19.43 2.75
CA SER A 598 -24.53 20.56 3.61
C SER A 598 -23.25 21.25 4.08
N PRO A 599 -23.21 22.60 4.19
CA PRO A 599 -22.02 23.33 4.59
C PRO A 599 -21.43 22.75 5.88
N ALA A 600 -20.12 22.59 5.89
CA ALA A 600 -19.41 21.90 6.95
C ALA A 600 -19.69 22.58 8.31
N ILE A 601 -20.18 21.82 9.30
CA ILE A 601 -20.44 22.27 10.68
C ILE A 601 -19.19 22.87 11.36
N GLY A 602 -17.99 22.62 10.81
CA GLY A 602 -16.74 23.27 11.22
C GLY A 602 -16.61 24.74 10.83
N GLU A 603 -17.42 25.24 9.91
CA GLU A 603 -17.46 26.67 9.53
C GLU A 603 -18.28 27.50 10.53
N GLU A 604 -19.49 27.07 10.89
CA GLU A 604 -20.35 27.80 11.83
C GLU A 604 -19.77 27.87 13.26
N LEU A 605 -19.11 26.80 13.73
CA LEU A 605 -18.52 26.80 15.09
C LEU A 605 -17.20 27.58 15.18
N ALA A 606 -16.48 27.75 14.07
CA ALA A 606 -15.31 28.62 14.01
C ALA A 606 -15.71 30.11 13.96
N GLU A 607 -16.80 30.42 13.27
CA GLU A 607 -17.38 31.78 13.24
C GLU A 607 -17.91 32.21 14.62
N GLY A 608 -18.52 31.30 15.40
CA GLY A 608 -19.04 31.64 16.73
C GLY A 608 -17.99 31.95 17.81
N ASN A 609 -16.73 31.54 17.64
CA ASN A 609 -15.67 31.68 18.65
C ASN A 609 -14.52 32.62 18.27
N ALA A 610 -14.54 33.21 17.06
CA ALA A 610 -13.53 34.17 16.64
C ALA A 610 -13.79 35.56 17.25
N ARG A 611 -13.51 35.74 18.56
CA ARG A 611 -13.19 37.07 19.09
C ARG A 611 -11.83 37.48 18.56
N VAL A 612 -11.81 38.11 17.39
CA VAL A 612 -10.66 38.87 16.92
C VAL A 612 -10.47 40.03 17.89
N LEU A 613 -9.47 39.93 18.76
CA LEU A 613 -8.97 41.08 19.51
C LEU A 613 -8.34 42.03 18.49
N ALA A 614 -9.07 43.10 18.17
CA ALA A 614 -8.51 44.23 17.44
C ALA A 614 -7.31 44.79 18.23
N PRO A 615 -6.23 45.23 17.54
CA PRO A 615 -5.13 45.90 18.22
C PRO A 615 -5.61 47.18 18.92
N PRO A 616 -5.05 47.56 20.08
CA PRO A 616 -5.46 48.77 20.78
C PRO A 616 -5.21 50.00 19.90
N PRO A 617 -6.09 51.02 19.94
CA PRO A 617 -5.90 52.24 19.17
C PRO A 617 -4.62 52.95 19.64
N SER A 618 -3.78 53.30 18.67
CA SER A 618 -2.62 54.16 18.87
C SER A 618 -3.10 55.54 19.35
N SER A 619 -2.85 55.85 20.62
CA SER A 619 -2.96 57.19 21.16
C SER A 619 -1.75 58.02 20.72
N SER A 620 -1.90 58.83 19.67
CA SER A 620 -1.06 60.00 19.45
C SER A 620 -1.65 60.86 18.33
N GLN A 621 -2.41 61.88 18.71
CA GLN A 621 -2.42 63.23 18.11
C GLN A 621 -3.42 64.11 18.87
N GLU A 622 -2.92 64.76 19.92
CA GLU A 622 -3.35 66.10 20.31
C GLU A 622 -2.20 67.06 19.94
N ALA A 623 -2.59 68.26 19.49
CA ALA A 623 -1.80 69.39 18.97
C ALA A 623 -1.37 69.32 17.49
#